data_AF-A0A7M2XVL5-F1
#
_entry.id   AF-A0A7M2XVL5-F1
#
_cell.length_a   1.000
_cell.length_b   1.000
_cell.length_c   1.000
_cell.angle_alpha   90.00
_cell.angle_beta   90.00
_cell.angle_gamma   90.00
#
_symmetry.space_group_name_H-M   'P 1'
#
loop_
_entity.id
_entity.type
_entity.pdbx_description
1 polymer ?
#
loop_
_entity_poly.entity_id
_entity_poly.type
_entity_poly.pdbx_seq_one_letter_code
_entity_poly.pdbx_strand_id
1 'polypeptide(L)'
;MTATMDAADQGLATKAARIQAMRARLSVLDPDQSRLFAETAAAASDAQSNALDELTEVIESRGVAMGFYRESRPRAFLAHEAVCRDARLPGVFPYGAEAAAVSASAAILYENEALVAGHGVRSALLAPVVAILGPERDWTVPEAG
;
A
#
# COMPACT_ATOMS: atom_id res chain seq x y z
N MET A 1 -8.60 -28.67 -6.12
CA MET A 1 -8.66 -27.44 -5.28
C MET A 1 -7.29 -26.83 -4.99
N THR A 2 -6.18 -27.49 -5.34
CA THR A 2 -4.80 -26.99 -5.14
C THR A 2 -4.39 -25.85 -6.09
N ALA A 3 -4.70 -25.94 -7.38
CA ALA A 3 -4.27 -24.94 -8.37
C ALA A 3 -4.83 -23.51 -8.12
N THR A 4 -6.06 -23.39 -7.60
CA THR A 4 -6.67 -22.09 -7.26
C THR A 4 -6.07 -21.48 -6.00
N MET A 5 -5.59 -22.32 -5.08
CA MET A 5 -4.93 -21.89 -3.85
C MET A 5 -3.51 -21.39 -4.16
N ASP A 6 -2.78 -22.10 -5.02
CA ASP A 6 -1.43 -21.70 -5.48
C ASP A 6 -1.46 -20.36 -6.23
N ALA A 7 -2.48 -20.11 -7.07
CA ALA A 7 -2.63 -18.84 -7.78
C ALA A 7 -2.96 -17.67 -6.84
N ALA A 8 -3.77 -17.89 -5.81
CA ALA A 8 -4.09 -16.89 -4.80
C ALA A 8 -2.87 -16.55 -3.93
N ASP A 9 -2.10 -17.57 -3.55
CA ASP A 9 -0.86 -17.42 -2.79
C ASP A 9 0.22 -16.69 -3.60
N GLN A 10 0.35 -17.01 -4.89
CA GLN A 10 1.26 -16.32 -5.80
C GLN A 10 0.90 -14.84 -5.95
N GLY A 11 -0.39 -14.54 -6.19
CA GLY A 11 -0.87 -13.15 -6.29
C GLY A 11 -0.63 -12.36 -5.01
N LEU A 12 -0.76 -13.00 -3.86
CA LEU A 12 -0.45 -12.40 -2.57
C LEU A 12 1.05 -12.16 -2.38
N ALA A 13 1.90 -13.13 -2.75
CA ALA A 13 3.35 -12.99 -2.68
C ALA A 13 3.84 -11.82 -3.56
N THR A 14 3.27 -11.65 -4.76
CA THR A 14 3.57 -10.51 -5.63
C THR A 14 3.16 -9.18 -5.00
N LYS A 15 2.01 -9.10 -4.33
CA LYS A 15 1.58 -7.89 -3.59
C LYS A 15 2.52 -7.58 -2.42
N ALA A 16 2.87 -8.59 -1.63
CA ALA A 16 3.79 -8.44 -0.50
C ALA A 16 5.18 -7.96 -0.97
N ALA A 17 5.71 -8.51 -2.06
CA ALA A 17 6.97 -8.08 -2.65
C ALA A 17 6.95 -6.60 -3.08
N ARG A 18 5.86 -6.15 -3.71
CA ARG A 18 5.67 -4.73 -4.09
C ARG A 18 5.63 -3.82 -2.86
N ILE A 19 4.89 -4.20 -1.82
CA ILE A 19 4.84 -3.44 -0.56
C ILE A 19 6.22 -3.36 0.09
N GLN A 20 6.95 -4.47 0.15
CA GLN A 20 8.29 -4.50 0.72
C GLN A 20 9.28 -3.64 -0.07
N ALA A 21 9.25 -3.70 -1.41
CA ALA A 21 10.09 -2.89 -2.27
C ALA A 21 9.81 -1.39 -2.09
N MET A 22 8.53 -1.01 -2.08
CA MET A 22 8.08 0.36 -1.80
C MET A 22 8.61 0.84 -0.44
N ARG A 23 8.39 0.07 0.62
CA ARG A 23 8.82 0.44 1.99
C ARG A 23 10.33 0.51 2.13
N ALA A 24 11.08 -0.38 1.48
CA ALA A 24 12.54 -0.36 1.48
C ALA A 24 13.07 0.94 0.84
N ARG A 25 12.47 1.39 -0.27
CA ARG A 25 12.82 2.67 -0.90
C ARG A 25 12.44 3.88 -0.05
N LEU A 26 11.23 3.89 0.52
CA LEU A 26 10.81 4.95 1.46
C LEU A 26 11.70 5.02 2.72
N SER A 27 12.28 3.89 3.14
CA SER A 27 13.17 3.82 4.31
C SER A 27 14.51 4.53 4.09
N VAL A 28 14.94 4.72 2.84
CA VAL A 28 16.26 5.27 2.50
C VAL A 28 16.20 6.65 1.87
N LEU A 29 15.04 7.31 1.92
CA LEU A 29 14.91 8.69 1.48
C LEU A 29 15.89 9.59 2.22
N ASP A 30 16.56 10.46 1.48
CA ASP A 30 17.35 11.54 2.08
C ASP A 30 16.43 12.60 2.72
N PRO A 31 16.95 13.48 3.59
CA PRO A 31 16.11 14.46 4.31
C PRO A 31 15.29 15.40 3.42
N ASP A 32 15.77 15.74 2.22
CA ASP A 32 15.05 16.63 1.31
C ASP A 32 13.90 15.86 0.62
N GLN A 33 14.15 14.61 0.22
CA GLN A 33 13.11 13.70 -0.26
C GLN A 33 12.06 13.39 0.81
N SER A 34 12.48 13.18 2.07
CA SER A 34 11.56 12.96 3.19
C SER A 34 10.62 14.14 3.42
N ARG A 35 11.15 15.38 3.33
CA ARG A 35 10.35 16.61 3.44
C ARG A 35 9.39 16.75 2.26
N LEU A 36 9.87 16.55 1.04
CA LEU A 36 9.03 16.58 -0.16
C LEU A 36 7.91 15.54 -0.08
N PHE A 37 8.20 14.35 0.46
CA PHE A 37 7.19 13.32 0.68
C PHE A 37 6.15 13.76 1.70
N ALA A 38 6.55 14.37 2.80
CA ALA A 38 5.63 14.94 3.80
C ALA A 38 4.72 16.02 3.22
N GLU A 39 5.27 16.95 2.44
CA GLU A 39 4.50 18.00 1.77
C GLU A 39 3.50 17.41 0.76
N THR A 40 3.95 16.44 -0.03
CA THR A 40 3.10 15.75 -1.01
C THR A 40 1.98 14.96 -0.33
N ALA A 41 2.29 14.25 0.76
CA ALA A 41 1.33 13.51 1.55
C ALA A 41 0.29 14.45 2.19
N ALA A 42 0.73 15.59 2.74
CA ALA A 42 -0.17 16.58 3.30
C ALA A 42 -1.13 17.15 2.24
N ALA A 43 -0.62 17.48 1.05
CA ALA A 43 -1.43 17.98 -0.06
C ALA A 43 -2.44 16.96 -0.59
N ALA A 44 -2.15 15.66 -0.45
CA ALA A 44 -3.02 14.57 -0.89
C ALA A 44 -3.95 14.02 0.20
N SER A 45 -3.86 14.52 1.45
CA SER A 45 -4.50 13.93 2.63
C SER A 45 -6.01 13.74 2.45
N ASP A 46 -6.73 14.77 1.99
CA ASP A 46 -8.19 14.71 1.81
C ASP A 46 -8.57 13.69 0.72
N ALA A 47 -7.83 13.67 -0.39
CA ALA A 47 -8.05 12.72 -1.47
C ALA A 47 -7.74 11.28 -1.04
N GLN A 48 -6.70 11.06 -0.24
CA GLN A 48 -6.38 9.76 0.33
C GLN A 48 -7.42 9.31 1.35
N SER A 49 -7.94 10.22 2.18
CA SER A 49 -9.01 9.89 3.15
C SER A 49 -10.28 9.44 2.44
N ASN A 50 -10.77 10.21 1.47
CA ASN A 50 -11.97 9.84 0.71
C ASN A 50 -11.78 8.51 -0.04
N ALA A 51 -10.60 8.30 -0.64
CA ALA A 51 -10.28 7.06 -1.32
C ALA A 51 -10.18 5.85 -0.36
N LEU A 52 -9.70 6.06 0.88
CA LEU A 52 -9.69 5.02 1.91
C LEU A 52 -11.10 4.65 2.35
N ASP A 53 -11.99 5.63 2.50
CA ASP A 53 -13.38 5.39 2.85
C ASP A 53 -14.07 4.55 1.76
N GLU A 54 -13.94 4.94 0.49
CA GLU A 54 -14.47 4.18 -0.66
C GLU A 54 -13.89 2.76 -0.75
N LEU A 55 -12.58 2.61 -0.51
CA LEU A 55 -11.94 1.28 -0.46
C LEU A 55 -12.51 0.44 0.67
N THR A 56 -12.72 1.04 1.85
CA THR A 56 -13.26 0.36 3.03
C THR A 56 -14.68 -0.12 2.77
N GLU A 57 -15.54 0.72 2.19
CA GLU A 57 -16.91 0.34 1.79
C GLU A 57 -16.94 -0.85 0.81
N VAL A 58 -16.02 -0.89 -0.17
CA VAL A 58 -15.92 -2.01 -1.11
C VAL A 58 -15.42 -3.30 -0.43
N ILE A 59 -14.47 -3.20 0.50
CA ILE A 59 -13.99 -4.35 1.27
C ILE A 59 -15.14 -4.92 2.13
N GLU A 60 -15.88 -4.06 2.81
CA GLU A 60 -16.99 -4.44 3.69
C GLU A 60 -18.17 -5.04 2.90
N SER A 61 -18.58 -4.39 1.81
CA SER A 61 -19.71 -4.83 0.97
C SER A 61 -19.50 -6.19 0.30
N ARG A 62 -18.25 -6.59 0.08
CA ARG A 62 -17.92 -7.92 -0.46
C ARG A 62 -18.02 -9.05 0.57
N GLY A 63 -18.45 -8.75 1.79
CA GLY A 63 -18.52 -9.72 2.89
C GLY A 63 -17.15 -10.14 3.39
N VAL A 64 -16.11 -9.41 2.99
CA VAL A 64 -14.73 -9.67 3.33
C VAL A 64 -14.41 -8.92 4.62
N ALA A 65 -15.22 -9.16 5.65
CA ALA A 65 -14.93 -8.66 6.99
C ALA A 65 -13.51 -9.14 7.38
N MET A 66 -12.75 -8.33 8.14
CA MET A 66 -11.42 -8.69 8.63
C MET A 66 -11.31 -10.13 9.18
N GLY A 67 -12.40 -10.68 9.75
CA GLY A 67 -12.50 -12.08 10.18
C GLY A 67 -12.34 -13.11 9.05
N PHE A 68 -12.96 -12.89 7.88
CA PHE A 68 -12.85 -13.79 6.73
C PHE A 68 -11.42 -13.86 6.19
N TYR A 69 -10.66 -12.75 6.19
CA TYR A 69 -9.24 -12.75 5.80
C TYR A 69 -8.33 -13.43 6.82
N ARG A 70 -8.54 -13.19 8.11
CA ARG A 70 -7.79 -13.86 9.19
C ARG A 70 -7.90 -15.38 9.08
N GLU A 71 -9.06 -15.87 8.66
CA GLU A 71 -9.35 -17.31 8.55
C GLU A 71 -9.01 -17.90 7.16
N SER A 72 -9.34 -17.22 6.06
CA SER A 72 -9.16 -17.75 4.69
C SER A 72 -7.82 -17.42 4.04
N ARG A 73 -7.16 -16.33 4.44
CA ARG A 73 -5.88 -15.84 3.86
C ARG A 73 -4.98 -15.21 4.94
N PRO A 74 -4.56 -15.99 5.95
CA PRO A 74 -3.86 -15.49 7.14
C PRO A 74 -2.54 -14.76 6.82
N ARG A 75 -1.84 -15.13 5.74
CA ARG A 75 -0.60 -14.46 5.32
C ARG A 75 -0.83 -13.04 4.82
N ALA A 76 -1.96 -12.77 4.16
CA ALA A 76 -2.31 -11.44 3.65
C ALA A 76 -2.66 -10.50 4.81
N PHE A 77 -3.41 -11.05 5.77
CA PHE A 77 -3.75 -10.38 7.00
C PHE A 77 -2.50 -10.04 7.83
N LEU A 78 -1.57 -10.98 8.00
CA LEU A 78 -0.31 -10.73 8.73
C LEU A 78 0.57 -9.69 8.03
N ALA A 79 0.63 -9.69 6.69
CA ALA A 79 1.35 -8.66 5.94
C ALA A 79 0.71 -7.27 6.11
N HIS A 80 -0.63 -7.19 6.06
CA HIS A 80 -1.38 -5.97 6.35
C HIS A 80 -1.14 -5.46 7.78
N GLU A 81 -1.27 -6.34 8.75
CA GLU A 81 -1.11 -6.04 10.17
C GLU A 81 0.33 -5.60 10.47
N ALA A 82 1.33 -6.24 9.84
CA ALA A 82 2.72 -5.84 9.95
C ALA A 82 2.97 -4.44 9.37
N VAL A 83 2.38 -4.11 8.22
CA VAL A 83 2.45 -2.77 7.62
C VAL A 83 1.82 -1.71 8.52
N CYS A 84 0.63 -1.99 9.08
CA CYS A 84 -0.07 -1.07 9.97
C CYS A 84 0.64 -0.89 11.31
N ARG A 85 1.31 -1.94 11.82
CA ARG A 85 2.09 -1.88 13.07
C ARG A 85 3.46 -1.22 12.91
N ASP A 86 4.07 -1.34 11.73
CA ASP A 86 5.40 -0.81 11.43
C ASP A 86 5.30 0.52 10.65
N ALA A 87 4.51 1.49 11.13
CA ALA A 87 4.36 2.76 10.43
C ALA A 87 5.66 3.60 10.40
N ARG A 88 6.63 3.32 11.29
CA ARG A 88 7.83 4.13 11.51
C ARG A 88 8.98 3.75 10.58
N LEU A 89 8.85 4.11 9.31
CA LEU A 89 9.93 3.99 8.33
C LEU A 89 10.97 5.11 8.55
N PRO A 90 12.28 4.84 8.68
CA PRO A 90 13.29 5.86 8.99
C PRO A 90 13.36 7.07 8.03
N GLY A 91 13.09 6.87 6.74
CA GLY A 91 13.03 7.95 5.74
C GLY A 91 11.67 8.68 5.68
N VAL A 92 10.73 8.32 6.56
CA VAL A 92 9.36 8.87 6.61
C VAL A 92 9.05 9.45 7.99
N PHE A 93 9.48 8.77 9.05
CA PHE A 93 9.45 9.23 10.42
C PHE A 93 10.73 10.01 10.75
N PRO A 94 10.68 11.14 11.47
CA PRO A 94 9.49 11.77 12.06
C PRO A 94 8.82 12.80 11.14
N TYR A 95 9.02 12.72 9.82
CA TYR A 95 8.59 13.75 8.87
C TYR A 95 7.07 13.78 8.61
N GLY A 96 6.31 12.76 9.01
CA GLY A 96 4.84 12.83 9.06
C GLY A 96 4.08 12.27 7.85
N ALA A 97 4.73 11.47 6.99
CA ALA A 97 4.09 10.86 5.80
C ALA A 97 3.73 9.37 5.97
N GLU A 98 3.73 8.85 7.20
CA GLU A 98 3.49 7.43 7.50
C GLU A 98 2.11 6.98 7.02
N ALA A 99 1.09 7.82 7.18
CA ALA A 99 -0.27 7.53 6.72
C ALA A 99 -0.34 7.34 5.20
N ALA A 100 0.44 8.09 4.42
CA ALA A 100 0.49 7.94 2.97
C ALA A 100 1.16 6.60 2.57
N ALA A 101 2.23 6.19 3.28
CA ALA A 101 2.88 4.90 3.06
C ALA A 101 1.96 3.72 3.43
N VAL A 102 1.17 3.85 4.48
CA VAL A 102 0.16 2.85 4.89
C VAL A 102 -0.97 2.79 3.86
N SER A 103 -1.48 3.93 3.41
CA SER A 103 -2.54 4.02 2.39
C SER A 103 -2.11 3.37 1.08
N ALA A 104 -0.88 3.63 0.64
CA ALA A 104 -0.33 3.02 -0.56
C ALA A 104 -0.17 1.49 -0.41
N SER A 105 0.28 1.03 0.76
CA SER A 105 0.39 -0.40 1.06
C SER A 105 -0.98 -1.10 1.03
N ALA A 106 -2.03 -0.43 1.55
CA ALA A 106 -3.39 -0.93 1.51
C ALA A 106 -3.90 -1.04 0.07
N ALA A 107 -3.65 -0.04 -0.78
CA ALA A 107 -4.04 -0.07 -2.19
C ALA A 107 -3.39 -1.23 -2.98
N ILE A 108 -2.15 -1.59 -2.67
CA ILE A 108 -1.47 -2.76 -3.29
C ILE A 108 -2.07 -4.06 -2.78
N LEU A 109 -2.27 -4.16 -1.46
CA LEU A 109 -2.82 -5.37 -0.84
C LEU A 109 -4.24 -5.67 -1.35
N TYR A 110 -5.09 -4.65 -1.37
CA TYR A 110 -6.49 -4.68 -1.80
C TYR A 110 -6.67 -4.20 -3.23
N GLU A 111 -5.68 -4.45 -4.10
CA GLU A 111 -5.69 -3.95 -5.48
C GLU A 111 -6.97 -4.26 -6.26
N ASN A 112 -7.58 -5.44 -6.03
CA ASN A 112 -8.83 -5.79 -6.73
C ASN A 112 -10.00 -4.95 -6.22
N GLU A 113 -10.09 -4.75 -4.90
CA GLU A 113 -11.12 -3.95 -4.25
C GLU A 113 -10.93 -2.47 -4.57
N ALA A 114 -9.69 -1.98 -4.57
CA ALA A 114 -9.36 -0.61 -4.97
C ALA A 114 -9.72 -0.34 -6.44
N LEU A 115 -9.50 -1.30 -7.35
CA LEU A 115 -9.92 -1.18 -8.75
C LEU A 115 -11.45 -1.23 -8.91
N VAL A 116 -12.15 -1.92 -8.02
CA VAL A 116 -13.62 -1.99 -8.01
C VAL A 116 -14.23 -0.71 -7.46
N ALA A 117 -13.63 -0.13 -6.42
CA ALA A 117 -13.98 1.21 -5.92
C ALA A 117 -13.76 2.27 -7.00
N GLY A 118 -12.68 2.12 -7.77
CA GLY A 118 -12.46 2.84 -9.02
C GLY A 118 -10.99 3.10 -9.28
N HIS A 119 -10.63 3.32 -10.55
CA HIS A 119 -9.24 3.65 -10.90
C HIS A 119 -8.75 4.92 -10.20
N GLY A 120 -9.66 5.89 -9.97
CA GLY A 120 -9.39 7.11 -9.20
C GLY A 120 -9.02 6.85 -7.74
N VAL A 121 -9.68 5.89 -7.08
CA VAL A 121 -9.39 5.47 -5.70
C VAL A 121 -7.98 4.91 -5.58
N ARG A 122 -7.64 3.91 -6.40
CA ARG A 122 -6.29 3.33 -6.39
C ARG A 122 -5.23 4.38 -6.72
N SER A 123 -5.48 5.24 -7.70
CA SER A 123 -4.53 6.28 -8.08
C SER A 123 -4.33 7.29 -6.97
N ALA A 124 -5.38 7.72 -6.26
CA ALA A 124 -5.30 8.66 -5.15
C ALA A 124 -4.49 8.07 -3.99
N LEU A 125 -4.73 6.81 -3.64
CA LEU A 125 -4.01 6.13 -2.54
C LEU A 125 -2.51 6.00 -2.81
N LEU A 126 -2.10 5.79 -4.06
CA LEU A 126 -0.69 5.67 -4.44
C LEU A 126 -0.01 6.99 -4.80
N ALA A 127 -0.77 8.05 -5.08
CA ALA A 127 -0.24 9.28 -5.67
C ALA A 127 0.96 9.86 -4.92
N PRO A 128 0.97 9.97 -3.58
CA PRO A 128 2.13 10.53 -2.87
C PRO A 128 3.39 9.69 -3.01
N VAL A 129 3.25 8.36 -3.02
CA VAL A 129 4.40 7.45 -3.18
C VAL A 129 4.91 7.48 -4.61
N VAL A 130 4.01 7.51 -5.60
CA VAL A 130 4.38 7.62 -7.02
C VAL A 130 5.09 8.94 -7.32
N ALA A 131 4.69 10.04 -6.67
CA ALA A 131 5.34 11.33 -6.83
C ALA A 131 6.80 11.33 -6.34
N ILE A 132 7.12 10.52 -5.32
CA ILE A 132 8.46 10.47 -4.71
C ILE A 132 9.34 9.37 -5.30
N LEU A 133 8.79 8.18 -5.49
CA LEU A 133 9.54 7.00 -5.95
C LEU A 133 9.44 6.77 -7.46
N GLY A 134 8.64 7.57 -8.17
CA GLY A 134 8.28 7.31 -9.56
C GLY A 134 7.23 6.20 -9.71
N PRO A 135 6.95 5.79 -10.96
CA PRO A 135 5.92 4.80 -11.28
C PRO A 135 6.09 3.46 -10.55
N GLU A 136 4.98 2.84 -10.14
CA GLU A 136 4.98 1.58 -9.37
C GLU A 136 5.77 0.44 -10.03
N ARG A 137 5.76 0.37 -11.36
CA ARG A 137 6.51 -0.64 -12.13
C ARG A 137 8.03 -0.59 -11.88
N ASP A 138 8.54 0.57 -11.46
CA ASP A 138 9.96 0.79 -11.26
C ASP A 138 10.39 0.42 -9.84
N TRP A 139 9.46 0.17 -8.91
CA TRP A 139 9.76 -0.09 -7.49
C TRP A 139 10.48 -1.42 -7.26
N THR A 140 10.12 -2.44 -8.03
CA THR A 140 10.68 -3.79 -7.92
C THR A 140 11.91 -4.03 -8.81
N VAL A 141 12.26 -3.07 -9.66
CA VAL A 141 13.47 -3.15 -10.49
C VAL A 141 14.66 -2.75 -9.62
N PRO A 142 15.69 -3.59 -9.44
CA PRO A 142 16.91 -3.16 -8.79
C PRO A 142 17.52 -2.04 -9.63
N GLU A 143 17.85 -0.91 -9.00
CA GLU A 143 18.61 0.14 -9.69
C GLU A 143 19.91 -0.49 -10.20
N ALA A 144 20.13 -0.41 -11.51
CA ALA A 144 21.39 -0.82 -12.10
C ALA A 144 22.47 0.13 -11.56
N GLY A 145 23.28 -0.37 -10.63
CA GLY A 145 24.46 0.33 -10.13
C GLY A 145 25.52 0.52 -11.20
#